data_AF-A0A959L6C1-F1
#
_entry.id   AF-A0A959L6C1-F1
#
_cell.length_a   1.000
_cell.length_b   1.000
_cell.length_c   1.000
_cell.angle_alpha   90.00
_cell.angle_beta   90.00
_cell.angle_gamma   90.00
#
_symmetry.space_group_name_H-M   'P 1'
#
loop_
_entity.id
_entity.type
_entity.pdbx_description
1 polymer ?
#
loop_
_entity_poly.entity_id
_entity_poly.type
_entity_poly.pdbx_seq_one_letter_code
_entity_poly.pdbx_strand_id
1 'polypeptide(L)'
;MYKAKVLWPRVIYSSILQIFVVAIFAQDGTIYPLDAPAEPTAIPLGTGGVSDQASPESWFRQWGDPMARNISEATLTPFIPKPGTANGSAIIVAPGGGFRWLSMGNEGWEVAEALANQGIAAFVLKYRLFPTPESLEDFTAWMNRPRPAPADTSNEGKQST
;
A
#
# COMPACT_ATOMS: atom_id res chain seq x y z
N MET A 1 -18.67 -31.76 -73.34
CA MET A 1 -18.28 -32.18 -71.98
C MET A 1 -17.06 -31.37 -71.54
N TYR A 2 -17.26 -30.27 -70.83
CA TYR A 2 -16.18 -29.42 -70.31
C TYR A 2 -16.21 -29.49 -68.78
N LYS A 3 -15.12 -29.98 -68.16
CA LYS A 3 -14.93 -29.98 -66.71
C LYS A 3 -14.50 -28.58 -66.25
N ALA A 4 -15.32 -27.91 -65.44
CA ALA A 4 -14.91 -26.70 -64.74
C ALA A 4 -13.95 -27.07 -63.60
N LYS A 5 -12.70 -26.60 -63.66
CA LYS A 5 -11.74 -26.67 -62.55
C LYS A 5 -12.08 -25.58 -61.55
N VAL A 6 -12.40 -26.00 -60.32
CA VAL A 6 -12.62 -25.16 -59.15
C VAL A 6 -11.30 -24.44 -58.82
N LEU A 7 -11.32 -23.12 -58.81
CA LEU A 7 -10.21 -22.26 -58.40
C LEU A 7 -10.44 -21.87 -56.93
N TRP A 8 -9.66 -22.42 -56.00
CA TRP A 8 -9.66 -21.97 -54.60
C TRP A 8 -8.80 -20.70 -54.47
N PRO A 9 -9.28 -19.62 -53.82
CA PRO A 9 -8.44 -18.50 -53.47
C PRO A 9 -7.53 -18.87 -52.29
N ARG A 10 -6.22 -18.73 -52.48
CA ARG A 10 -5.22 -18.80 -51.41
C ARG A 10 -5.39 -17.56 -50.54
N VAL A 11 -6.02 -17.72 -49.37
CA VAL A 11 -6.06 -16.67 -48.34
C VAL A 11 -4.67 -16.57 -47.73
N ILE A 12 -3.94 -15.50 -48.06
CA ILE A 12 -2.67 -15.16 -47.43
C ILE A 12 -3.00 -14.38 -46.15
N TYR A 13 -2.89 -15.04 -45.00
CA TYR A 13 -2.83 -14.35 -43.70
C TYR A 13 -1.46 -13.67 -43.60
N SER A 14 -1.42 -12.35 -43.82
CA SER A 14 -0.25 -11.53 -43.45
C SER A 14 -0.44 -11.08 -42.02
N SER A 15 0.29 -11.69 -41.10
CA SER A 15 0.30 -11.35 -39.67
C SER A 15 0.80 -9.92 -39.46
N ILE A 16 -0.08 -9.04 -38.95
CA ILE A 16 0.31 -7.71 -38.49
C ILE A 16 0.82 -7.87 -37.05
N LEU A 17 2.14 -7.79 -36.88
CA LEU A 17 2.78 -7.67 -35.56
C LEU A 17 2.68 -6.19 -35.12
N GLN A 18 1.70 -5.87 -34.28
CA GLN A 18 1.61 -4.55 -33.64
C GLN A 18 2.64 -4.46 -32.51
N ILE A 19 3.65 -3.63 -32.70
CA ILE A 19 4.60 -3.23 -31.66
C ILE A 19 3.87 -2.22 -30.77
N PHE A 20 3.47 -2.63 -29.57
CA PHE A 20 3.03 -1.70 -28.52
C PHE A 20 4.26 -1.06 -27.89
N VAL A 21 4.53 0.20 -28.21
CA VAL A 21 5.47 1.02 -27.43
C VAL A 21 4.73 1.41 -26.15
N VAL A 22 5.06 0.75 -25.03
CA VAL A 22 4.60 1.18 -23.71
C VAL A 22 5.47 2.36 -23.30
N ALA A 23 4.87 3.55 -23.21
CA ALA A 23 5.50 4.68 -22.56
C ALA A 23 5.70 4.34 -21.07
N ILE A 24 6.95 4.24 -20.63
CA ILE A 24 7.29 4.08 -19.22
C ILE A 24 7.14 5.46 -18.57
N PHE A 25 5.98 5.74 -17.99
CA PHE A 25 5.82 6.87 -17.08
C PHE A 25 6.37 6.48 -15.72
N ALA A 26 7.33 7.25 -15.21
CA ALA A 26 7.72 7.14 -13.80
C ALA A 26 6.53 7.59 -12.93
N GLN A 27 6.22 6.84 -11.87
CA GLN A 27 5.19 7.26 -10.92
C GLN A 27 5.62 8.55 -10.21
N ASP A 28 4.71 9.53 -10.13
CA ASP A 28 4.92 10.75 -9.33
C ASP A 28 4.95 10.37 -7.84
N GLY A 29 6.15 10.27 -7.29
CA GLY A 29 6.39 9.99 -5.87
C GLY A 29 6.36 11.23 -4.98
N THR A 30 5.92 12.37 -5.50
CA THR A 30 5.82 13.62 -4.73
C THR A 30 4.86 13.45 -3.57
N ILE A 31 5.24 14.05 -2.44
CA ILE A 31 4.46 14.03 -1.21
C ILE A 31 3.64 15.31 -1.14
N TYR A 32 2.34 15.16 -0.95
CA TYR A 32 1.41 16.27 -0.78
C TYR A 32 0.82 16.25 0.63
N PRO A 33 0.59 17.42 1.26
CA PRO A 33 -0.08 17.46 2.55
C PRO A 33 -1.51 16.92 2.45
N LEU A 34 -1.97 16.28 3.52
CA LEU A 34 -3.32 15.76 3.66
C LEU A 34 -3.78 15.95 5.10
N ASP A 35 -4.98 16.51 5.28
CA ASP A 35 -5.65 16.51 6.58
C ASP A 35 -6.09 15.10 6.96
N ALA A 36 -6.02 14.79 8.25
CA ALA A 36 -6.50 13.51 8.76
C ALA A 36 -7.98 13.32 8.39
N PRO A 37 -8.35 12.22 7.70
CA PRO A 37 -9.73 11.93 7.39
C PRO A 37 -10.50 11.57 8.67
N ALA A 38 -11.81 11.83 8.68
CA ALA A 38 -12.66 11.38 9.76
C ALA A 38 -12.80 9.85 9.74
N GLU A 39 -12.56 9.21 10.88
CA GLU A 39 -12.66 7.75 11.05
C GLU A 39 -13.74 7.40 12.10
N PRO A 40 -15.03 7.68 11.85
CA PRO A 40 -16.08 7.59 12.87
C PRO A 40 -16.37 6.15 13.34
N THR A 41 -15.96 5.15 12.56
CA THR A 41 -16.14 3.73 12.87
C THR A 41 -14.87 3.08 13.42
N ALA A 42 -13.77 3.83 13.56
CA ALA A 42 -12.53 3.30 14.12
C ALA A 42 -12.71 2.96 15.59
N ILE A 43 -12.36 1.73 15.96
CA ILE A 43 -12.44 1.22 17.32
C ILE A 43 -11.05 1.36 17.96
N PRO A 44 -10.89 2.17 19.02
CA PRO A 44 -9.62 2.23 19.76
C PRO A 44 -9.30 0.88 20.40
N LEU A 45 -8.05 0.41 20.24
CA LEU A 45 -7.63 -0.89 20.75
C LEU A 45 -7.10 -0.84 22.20
N GLY A 46 -6.80 0.35 22.72
CA GLY A 46 -6.35 0.50 24.11
C GLY A 46 -5.01 -0.17 24.42
N THR A 47 -4.12 -0.30 23.44
CA THR A 47 -2.82 -1.01 23.57
C THR A 47 -1.70 -0.15 24.17
N GLY A 48 -2.04 1.02 24.71
CA GLY A 48 -1.10 2.05 25.16
C GLY A 48 -0.48 2.84 24.01
N GLY A 49 0.26 3.89 24.35
CA GLY A 49 0.97 4.74 23.38
C GLY A 49 2.29 4.15 22.88
N VAL A 50 3.11 5.01 22.28
CA VAL A 50 4.51 4.75 21.92
C VAL A 50 5.39 5.65 22.80
N SER A 51 6.41 5.08 23.45
CA SER A 51 7.37 5.86 24.24
C SER A 51 8.17 6.81 23.34
N ASP A 52 8.48 8.00 23.87
CA ASP A 52 9.30 9.01 23.18
C ASP A 52 8.74 9.48 21.82
N GLN A 53 7.42 9.38 21.63
CA GLN A 53 6.73 9.85 20.43
C GLN A 53 6.19 11.28 20.62
N ALA A 54 7.04 12.27 20.33
CA ALA A 54 6.64 13.69 20.40
C ALA A 54 5.80 14.15 19.20
N SER A 55 6.00 13.54 18.02
CA SER A 55 5.31 13.94 16.80
C SER A 55 3.84 13.48 16.81
N PRO A 56 2.86 14.36 16.53
CA PRO A 56 1.46 13.96 16.39
C PRO A 56 1.24 13.09 15.15
N GLU A 57 0.16 12.31 15.19
CA GLU A 57 -0.38 11.63 14.00
C GLU A 57 -0.58 12.66 12.89
N SER A 58 -0.14 12.32 11.68
CA SER A 58 -0.22 13.19 10.52
C SER A 58 -0.42 12.38 9.25
N TRP A 59 -0.94 13.04 8.22
CA TRP A 59 -1.34 12.41 6.98
C TRP A 59 -0.68 13.11 5.78
N PHE A 60 -0.46 12.35 4.72
CA PHE A 60 0.04 12.85 3.45
C PHE A 60 -0.50 12.03 2.29
N ARG A 61 -0.39 12.56 1.07
CA ARG A 61 -0.66 11.83 -0.16
C ARG A 61 0.64 11.51 -0.87
N GLN A 62 0.79 10.28 -1.34
CA GLN A 62 1.87 9.86 -2.22
C GLN A 62 1.32 8.86 -3.23
N TRP A 63 1.70 8.99 -4.50
CA TRP A 63 1.15 8.18 -5.61
C TRP A 63 -0.38 8.28 -5.78
N GLY A 64 -1.00 9.33 -5.22
CA GLY A 64 -2.46 9.52 -5.21
C GLY A 64 -3.16 8.96 -3.98
N ASP A 65 -2.48 8.14 -3.18
CA ASP A 65 -3.05 7.42 -2.04
C ASP A 65 -2.81 8.13 -0.70
N PRO A 66 -3.78 8.09 0.23
CA PRO A 66 -3.61 8.59 1.58
C PRO A 66 -2.68 7.68 2.40
N MET A 67 -1.74 8.32 3.09
CA MET A 67 -0.75 7.70 3.94
C MET A 67 -0.85 8.30 5.35
N ALA A 68 -0.75 7.48 6.39
CA ALA A 68 -0.78 7.93 7.78
C ALA A 68 0.56 7.66 8.48
N ARG A 69 1.05 8.59 9.31
CA ARG A 69 2.34 8.47 10.02
C ARG A 69 2.23 8.93 11.46
N ASN A 70 3.20 8.55 12.28
CA ASN A 70 3.26 8.88 13.72
C ASN A 70 1.99 8.48 14.48
N ILE A 71 1.44 7.30 14.17
CA ILE A 71 0.31 6.73 14.91
C ILE A 71 0.77 6.32 16.30
N SER A 72 0.19 6.91 17.34
CA SER A 72 0.45 6.56 18.75
C SER A 72 -0.63 5.67 19.35
N GLU A 73 -1.88 5.85 18.92
CA GLU A 73 -3.03 5.07 19.37
C GLU A 73 -3.49 4.12 18.26
N ALA A 74 -3.46 2.82 18.54
CA ALA A 74 -3.87 1.83 17.57
C ALA A 74 -5.40 1.75 17.47
N THR A 75 -5.92 1.68 16.25
CA THR A 75 -7.36 1.50 15.98
C THR A 75 -7.61 0.34 15.03
N LEU A 76 -8.84 -0.18 15.07
CA LEU A 76 -9.35 -1.19 14.16
C LEU A 76 -10.64 -0.70 13.51
N THR A 77 -10.63 -0.54 12.18
CA THR A 77 -11.77 0.01 11.44
C THR A 77 -12.51 -1.11 10.70
N PRO A 78 -13.79 -1.37 10.99
CA PRO A 78 -14.53 -2.48 10.39
C PRO A 78 -15.06 -2.15 8.99
N PHE A 79 -14.95 -3.13 8.09
CA PHE A 79 -15.54 -3.19 6.75
C PHE A 79 -16.40 -4.45 6.68
N ILE A 80 -17.70 -4.27 6.89
CA ILE A 80 -18.64 -5.38 7.08
C ILE A 80 -19.36 -5.68 5.76
N PRO A 81 -19.48 -6.96 5.35
CA PRO A 81 -20.25 -7.36 4.19
C PRO A 81 -21.70 -6.89 4.28
N LYS A 82 -22.34 -6.74 3.12
CA LYS A 82 -23.77 -6.43 3.06
C LYS A 82 -24.58 -7.53 3.77
N PRO A 83 -25.72 -7.19 4.40
CA PRO A 83 -26.58 -8.18 5.04
C PRO A 83 -26.92 -9.33 4.09
N GLY A 84 -26.75 -10.57 4.56
CA GLY A 84 -27.02 -11.79 3.77
C GLY A 84 -25.90 -12.24 2.83
N THR A 85 -24.78 -11.51 2.73
CA THR A 85 -23.64 -11.92 1.89
C THR A 85 -22.44 -12.43 2.71
N ALA A 86 -22.51 -12.39 4.04
CA ALA A 86 -21.42 -12.83 4.91
C ALA A 86 -21.17 -14.34 4.76
N ASN A 87 -19.92 -14.71 4.50
CA ASN A 87 -19.49 -16.11 4.32
C ASN A 87 -18.91 -16.75 5.60
N GLY A 88 -18.90 -16.00 6.71
CA GLY A 88 -18.40 -16.46 8.01
C GLY A 88 -16.90 -16.25 8.25
N SER A 89 -16.15 -15.73 7.28
CA SER A 89 -14.71 -15.44 7.43
C SER A 89 -14.45 -14.02 7.91
N ALA A 90 -13.34 -13.83 8.61
CA ALA A 90 -12.84 -12.52 9.03
C ALA A 90 -11.33 -12.36 8.77
N ILE A 91 -10.90 -11.17 8.37
CA ILE A 91 -9.50 -10.83 8.06
C ILE A 91 -9.13 -9.48 8.67
N ILE A 92 -7.93 -9.41 9.25
CA ILE A 92 -7.30 -8.14 9.63
C ILE A 92 -6.37 -7.72 8.49
N VAL A 93 -6.60 -6.53 7.93
CA VAL A 93 -5.76 -5.89 6.92
C VAL A 93 -4.77 -4.99 7.65
N ALA A 94 -3.48 -5.26 7.51
CA ALA A 94 -2.40 -4.47 8.10
C ALA A 94 -1.63 -3.76 6.97
N PRO A 95 -1.86 -2.45 6.73
CA PRO A 95 -1.18 -1.70 5.69
C PRO A 95 0.34 -1.70 5.86
N GLY A 96 1.09 -1.70 4.76
CA GLY A 96 2.55 -1.60 4.77
C GLY A 96 3.06 -0.19 5.03
N GLY A 97 4.37 0.01 4.82
CA GLY A 97 5.08 1.28 5.09
C GLY A 97 6.23 1.17 6.10
N GLY A 98 6.69 -0.05 6.39
CA GLY A 98 7.95 -0.30 7.10
C GLY A 98 8.00 0.25 8.53
N PHE A 99 6.86 0.28 9.22
CA PHE A 99 6.70 0.88 10.56
C PHE A 99 7.00 2.38 10.63
N ARG A 100 6.97 3.09 9.50
CA ARG A 100 7.26 4.53 9.39
C ARG A 100 6.05 5.31 8.91
N TRP A 101 5.22 4.70 8.08
CA TRP A 101 3.89 5.15 7.70
C TRP A 101 3.00 3.93 7.42
N LEU A 102 1.72 4.19 7.14
CA LEU A 102 0.71 3.22 6.74
C LEU A 102 0.15 3.62 5.37
N SER A 103 0.15 2.70 4.41
CA SER A 103 -0.47 2.92 3.10
C SER A 103 -2.00 2.70 3.17
N MET A 104 -2.73 3.71 3.64
CA MET A 104 -4.12 3.54 4.10
C MET A 104 -5.12 3.30 2.96
N GLY A 105 -4.92 3.90 1.79
CA GLY A 105 -5.80 3.71 0.63
C GLY A 105 -5.66 2.33 0.01
N ASN A 106 -4.73 2.22 -0.94
CA ASN A 106 -4.42 1.02 -1.72
C ASN A 106 -4.12 -0.27 -0.94
N GLU A 107 -3.45 -0.23 0.22
CA GLU A 107 -3.11 -1.44 1.01
C GLU A 107 -4.04 -1.66 2.21
N GLY A 108 -4.88 -0.68 2.53
CA GLY A 108 -5.80 -0.69 3.67
C GLY A 108 -7.25 -0.78 3.23
N TRP A 109 -7.88 0.38 3.05
CA TRP A 109 -9.32 0.50 2.80
C TRP A 109 -9.78 -0.18 1.53
N GLU A 110 -9.03 -0.05 0.42
CA GLU A 110 -9.40 -0.68 -0.86
C GLU A 110 -9.37 -2.21 -0.75
N VAL A 111 -8.36 -2.76 -0.07
CA VAL A 111 -8.26 -4.20 0.22
C VAL A 111 -9.43 -4.65 1.10
N ALA A 112 -9.74 -3.90 2.15
CA ALA A 112 -10.84 -4.24 3.06
C ALA A 112 -12.21 -4.16 2.37
N GLU A 113 -12.44 -3.17 1.50
CA GLU A 113 -13.64 -3.06 0.68
C GLU A 113 -13.76 -4.24 -0.30
N ALA A 114 -12.67 -4.61 -0.97
CA ALA A 114 -12.65 -5.75 -1.87
C ALA A 114 -12.99 -7.07 -1.13
N LEU A 115 -12.46 -7.26 0.09
CA LEU A 115 -12.78 -8.40 0.94
C LEU A 115 -14.25 -8.40 1.39
N ALA A 116 -14.77 -7.26 1.83
CA ALA A 116 -16.17 -7.11 2.23
C ALA A 116 -17.13 -7.42 1.07
N ASN A 117 -16.78 -7.01 -0.15
CA ASN A 117 -17.53 -7.33 -1.37
C ASN A 117 -17.55 -8.83 -1.71
N GLN A 118 -16.58 -9.61 -1.21
CA GLN A 118 -16.54 -11.07 -1.32
C GLN A 118 -17.21 -11.80 -0.14
N GLY A 119 -17.88 -11.06 0.75
CA GLY A 119 -18.57 -11.65 1.90
C GLY A 119 -17.68 -11.87 3.13
N ILE A 120 -16.45 -11.36 3.13
CA ILE A 120 -15.48 -11.50 4.22
C ILE A 120 -15.54 -10.26 5.11
N ALA A 121 -15.70 -10.41 6.43
CA ALA A 121 -15.56 -9.28 7.35
C ALA A 121 -14.09 -8.84 7.40
N ALA A 122 -13.79 -7.63 6.95
CA ALA A 122 -12.44 -7.09 6.98
C ALA A 122 -12.31 -6.01 8.06
N PHE A 123 -11.11 -5.90 8.62
CA PHE A 123 -10.80 -4.94 9.66
C PHE A 123 -9.44 -4.29 9.36
N VAL A 124 -9.42 -3.00 9.07
CA VAL A 124 -8.17 -2.28 8.79
C VAL A 124 -7.50 -1.89 10.11
N LEU A 125 -6.29 -2.37 10.32
CA LEU A 125 -5.48 -2.08 11.50
C LEU A 125 -4.63 -0.84 11.26
N LYS A 126 -4.95 0.26 11.96
CA LYS A 126 -4.05 1.41 12.09
C LYS A 126 -3.13 1.14 13.27
N TYR A 127 -1.94 0.58 13.02
CA TYR A 127 -1.01 0.20 14.08
C TYR A 127 -0.03 1.32 14.44
N ARG A 128 0.56 1.21 15.64
CA ARG A 128 1.57 2.15 16.16
C ARG A 128 2.84 2.13 15.32
N LEU A 129 3.42 3.29 15.08
CA LEU A 129 4.60 3.46 14.24
C LEU A 129 5.78 3.97 15.04
N PHE A 130 6.99 3.80 14.50
CA PHE A 130 8.14 4.53 15.03
C PHE A 130 8.02 6.01 14.66
N PRO A 131 8.41 6.93 15.57
CA PRO A 131 8.36 8.35 15.29
C PRO A 131 9.21 8.72 14.06
N THR A 132 8.66 9.63 13.28
CA THR A 132 9.30 10.29 12.14
C THR A 132 9.30 11.81 12.39
N PRO A 133 10.13 12.59 11.66
CA PRO A 133 10.13 14.05 11.79
C PRO A 133 8.72 14.63 11.71
N GLU A 134 8.41 15.62 12.54
CA GLU A 134 7.06 16.18 12.62
C GLU A 134 6.66 16.88 11.31
N SER A 135 7.54 17.71 10.75
CA SER A 135 7.24 18.44 9.52
C SER A 135 7.28 17.51 8.29
N LEU A 136 6.43 17.80 7.30
CA LEU A 136 6.39 17.04 6.06
C LEU A 136 7.68 17.24 5.23
N GLU A 137 8.28 18.43 5.32
CA GLU A 137 9.55 18.76 4.68
C GLU A 137 10.70 17.91 5.24
N ASP A 138 10.87 17.87 6.57
CA ASP A 138 11.91 17.07 7.21
C ASP A 138 11.68 15.57 6.99
N PHE A 139 10.41 15.14 6.96
CA PHE A 139 10.07 13.77 6.61
C PHE A 139 10.46 13.43 5.15
N THR A 140 10.21 14.35 4.22
CA THR A 140 10.62 14.20 2.81
C THR A 140 12.15 14.08 2.71
N ALA A 141 12.89 14.96 3.39
CA ALA A 141 14.34 14.89 3.46
C ALA A 141 14.82 13.57 4.09
N TRP A 142 14.15 13.12 5.14
CA TRP A 142 14.43 11.84 5.81
C TRP A 142 14.21 10.63 4.88
N MET A 143 13.19 10.64 4.03
CA MET A 143 12.94 9.56 3.07
C MET A 143 13.98 9.52 1.94
N ASN A 144 14.43 10.68 1.50
CA ASN A 144 15.39 10.82 0.39
C ASN A 144 16.85 10.69 0.83
N ARG A 145 17.13 10.59 2.14
CA ARG A 145 18.50 10.44 2.63
C ARG A 145 19.11 9.10 2.19
N PRO A 146 20.39 9.08 1.81
CA PRO A 146 21.11 7.83 1.61
C PRO A 146 21.09 6.98 2.88
N ARG A 147 20.72 5.70 2.76
CA ARG A 147 20.87 4.73 3.85
C ARG A 147 22.15 3.93 3.59
N PRO A 148 23.23 4.14 4.36
CA PRO A 148 24.44 3.33 4.20
C PRO A 148 24.13 1.87 4.54
N ALA A 149 24.85 0.95 3.90
CA ALA A 149 24.79 -0.46 4.29
C ALA A 149 25.21 -0.60 5.77
N PRO A 150 24.61 -1.55 6.52
CA PRO A 150 25.09 -1.87 7.86
C PRO A 150 26.60 -2.14 7.83
N ALA A 151 27.33 -1.66 8.84
CA ALA A 151 28.74 -1.99 8.97
C ALA A 151 28.92 -3.51 9.13
N ASP A 152 29.95 -4.06 8.51
CA ASP A 152 30.29 -5.48 8.66
C ASP A 152 30.82 -5.75 10.08
N THR A 153 29.96 -6.29 10.94
CA THR A 153 30.29 -6.61 12.33
C THR A 153 31.11 -7.90 12.49
N SER A 154 31.51 -8.56 11.39
CA SER A 154 32.26 -9.82 11.44
C SER A 154 33.63 -9.74 12.12
N ASN A 155 34.17 -8.53 12.35
CA ASN A 155 35.47 -8.33 12.99
C ASN A 155 35.43 -7.88 14.46
N GLU A 156 34.26 -7.57 15.04
CA GLU A 156 34.17 -7.06 16.42
C GLU A 156 34.34 -8.15 17.49
N GLY A 157 34.23 -9.43 17.12
CA GLY A 157 34.38 -10.58 18.02
C GLY A 157 35.82 -11.07 18.28
N LYS A 158 36.85 -10.42 17.71
CA LYS A 158 38.26 -10.90 17.78
C LYS A 158 39.21 -10.09 18.67
N GLN A 159 38.73 -9.07 19.39
CA GLN A 159 39.53 -8.28 20.32
C GLN A 159 38.95 -8.34 21.74
N SER A 160 38.92 -9.53 22.34
CA SER A 160 38.77 -9.71 23.78
C SER A 160 39.25 -11.12 24.16
N THR A 161 40.57 -11.27 24.25
CA THR A 161 41.27 -12.34 24.98
C THR A 161 42.51 -11.74 25.62
#